data_AF-A0A0D2L332-F1
#
_entry.id   AF-A0A0D2L332-F1
#
_cell.length_a   1.000
_cell.length_b   1.000
_cell.length_c   1.000
_cell.angle_alpha   90.00
_cell.angle_beta   90.00
_cell.angle_gamma   90.00
#
_symmetry.space_group_name_H-M   'P 1'
#
loop_
_entity.id
_entity.type
_entity.pdbx_description
1 polymer ?
#
loop_
_entity_poly.entity_id
_entity_poly.type
_entity_poly.pdbx_seq_one_letter_code
_entity_poly.pdbx_strand_id
1 'polypeptide(L)'
;MSNSLTEGFPELAHLSREDLEDLLADPTYFQAAFHSLGYVKELYRSQAELGHANEAIAKNNLVLQQRLYDLRTETKDAFEDAKNLEARWKELDKEQKEVYQRFTPQFLLMRLRHSTTAQDDASEALVSSFIQQTSSSSTENVESRTGTPKASRELDDFIKEYKELRRVYHKRALWGEKWANGQVMWRDD
;
A
#
# COMPACT_ATOMS: atom_id res chain seq x y z
N MET A 1 33.59 74.58 -40.09
CA MET A 1 34.66 73.88 -39.34
C MET A 1 33.98 72.87 -38.44
N SER A 2 34.22 71.59 -38.63
CA SER A 2 33.72 70.53 -37.76
C SER A 2 34.45 70.64 -36.41
N ASN A 3 33.71 71.01 -35.36
CA ASN A 3 34.23 71.00 -34.00
C ASN A 3 34.21 69.55 -33.47
N SER A 4 35.18 69.18 -32.64
CA SER A 4 35.24 67.84 -32.00
C SER A 4 33.92 67.46 -31.28
N LEU A 5 33.15 68.46 -30.81
CA LEU A 5 31.84 68.28 -30.21
C LEU A 5 30.78 67.78 -31.22
N THR A 6 30.76 68.31 -32.44
CA THR A 6 29.79 67.92 -33.49
C THR A 6 30.15 66.60 -34.16
N GLU A 7 31.40 66.15 -34.03
CA GLU A 7 31.82 64.79 -34.43
C GLU A 7 31.30 63.73 -33.44
N GLY A 8 31.34 64.02 -32.13
CA GLY A 8 30.78 63.13 -31.10
C GLY A 8 29.26 63.20 -30.99
N PHE A 9 28.67 64.35 -31.31
CA PHE A 9 27.23 64.61 -31.22
C PHE A 9 26.73 65.25 -32.52
N PRO A 10 26.52 64.45 -33.58
CA PRO A 10 26.06 64.95 -34.88
C PRO A 10 24.66 65.59 -34.79
N GLU A 11 23.87 65.18 -33.80
CA GLU A 11 22.59 65.76 -33.41
C GLU A 11 22.69 67.26 -33.08
N LEU A 12 23.87 67.78 -32.71
CA LEU A 12 24.07 69.20 -32.39
C LEU A 12 24.54 70.03 -33.60
N ALA A 13 24.88 69.39 -34.72
CA ALA A 13 25.50 70.05 -35.87
C ALA A 13 24.54 71.00 -36.63
N HIS A 14 23.23 70.87 -36.41
CA HIS A 14 22.20 71.69 -37.06
C HIS A 14 21.71 72.86 -36.20
N LEU A 15 22.15 72.96 -34.93
CA LEU A 15 21.79 74.04 -34.02
C LEU A 15 22.74 75.23 -34.19
N SER A 16 22.20 76.44 -34.07
CA SER A 16 23.01 77.67 -34.08
C SER A 16 23.76 77.84 -32.76
N ARG A 17 24.72 78.77 -32.73
CA ARG A 17 25.46 79.09 -31.49
C ARG A 17 24.54 79.66 -30.41
N GLU A 18 23.58 80.51 -30.78
CA GLU A 18 22.60 81.07 -29.86
C GLU A 18 21.73 79.94 -29.28
N ASP A 19 21.28 78.99 -30.12
CA ASP A 19 20.53 77.83 -29.64
C ASP A 19 21.32 76.96 -28.65
N LEU A 20 22.64 76.83 -28.85
CA LEU A 20 23.51 76.07 -27.93
C LEU A 20 23.75 76.82 -26.60
N GLU A 21 23.82 78.15 -26.63
CA GLU A 21 23.92 78.98 -25.42
C GLU A 21 22.60 78.95 -24.63
N ASP A 22 21.46 79.02 -25.31
CA ASP A 22 20.13 78.86 -24.72
C ASP A 22 19.91 77.44 -24.18
N LEU A 23 20.40 76.40 -24.87
CA LEU A 23 20.38 75.03 -24.38
C LEU A 23 21.18 74.85 -23.08
N LEU A 24 22.25 75.63 -22.90
CA LEU A 24 23.08 75.57 -21.71
C LEU A 24 22.50 76.41 -20.56
N ALA A 25 21.78 77.49 -20.89
CA ALA A 25 21.20 78.42 -19.93
C ALA A 25 19.80 78.00 -19.43
N ASP A 26 19.01 77.31 -20.25
CA ASP A 26 17.66 76.83 -19.92
C ASP A 26 17.61 75.29 -19.79
N PRO A 27 17.54 74.77 -18.55
CA PRO A 27 17.41 73.33 -18.29
C PRO A 27 16.17 72.70 -18.91
N THR A 28 15.07 73.44 -19.06
CA THR A 28 13.83 72.92 -19.63
C THR A 28 13.94 72.77 -21.14
N TYR A 29 14.59 73.73 -21.81
CA TYR A 29 14.90 73.64 -23.24
C TYR A 29 15.86 72.49 -23.53
N PHE A 30 16.90 72.30 -22.70
CA PHE A 30 17.78 71.14 -22.79
C PHE A 30 17.03 69.80 -22.69
N GLN A 31 16.15 69.66 -21.69
CA GLN A 31 15.35 68.43 -21.52
C GLN A 31 14.44 68.19 -22.72
N ALA A 32 13.78 69.23 -23.24
CA ALA A 32 12.94 69.11 -24.43
C ALA A 32 13.75 68.64 -25.66
N ALA A 33 14.93 69.21 -25.89
CA ALA A 33 15.83 68.79 -26.96
C ALA A 33 16.34 67.36 -26.76
N PHE A 34 16.75 67.00 -25.54
CA PHE A 34 17.20 65.65 -25.19
C PHE A 34 16.11 64.59 -25.44
N HIS A 35 14.88 64.84 -24.99
CA HIS A 35 13.73 63.96 -25.23
C HIS A 35 13.27 63.96 -26.69
N SER A 36 13.71 64.94 -27.51
CA SER A 36 13.40 64.98 -28.93
C SER A 36 14.29 64.03 -29.76
N LEU A 37 15.47 63.66 -29.24
CA LEU A 37 16.44 62.79 -29.90
C LEU A 37 15.83 61.42 -30.23
N GLY A 38 16.09 60.94 -31.46
CA GLY A 38 15.50 59.69 -31.95
C GLY A 38 15.89 58.47 -31.09
N TYR A 39 17.17 58.36 -30.74
CA TYR A 39 17.67 57.29 -29.85
C TYR A 39 17.00 57.32 -28.47
N VAL A 40 16.82 58.51 -27.88
CA VAL A 40 16.20 58.66 -26.55
C VAL A 40 14.73 58.27 -26.58
N LYS A 41 13.99 58.64 -27.65
CA LYS A 41 12.61 58.21 -27.86
C LYS A 41 12.49 56.69 -28.00
N GLU A 42 13.39 56.08 -28.76
CA GLU A 42 13.42 54.62 -28.93
C GLU A 42 13.75 53.91 -27.61
N LEU A 43 14.65 54.48 -26.81
CA LEU A 43 14.98 53.97 -25.48
C LEU A 43 13.76 54.00 -24.55
N TYR A 44 13.03 55.12 -24.48
CA TYR A 44 11.79 55.18 -23.71
C TYR A 44 10.71 54.22 -24.21
N ARG A 45 10.59 54.07 -25.53
CA ARG A 45 9.66 53.11 -26.13
C ARG A 45 10.00 51.68 -25.72
N SER A 46 11.26 51.28 -25.87
CA SER A 46 11.72 49.94 -25.47
C SER A 46 11.54 49.69 -23.96
N GLN A 47 11.80 50.70 -23.12
CA GLN A 47 11.56 50.62 -21.68
C GLN A 47 10.08 50.41 -21.36
N ALA A 48 9.17 51.14 -22.03
CA ALA A 48 7.73 50.98 -21.85
C ALA A 48 7.25 49.61 -22.32
N GLU A 49 7.72 49.13 -23.47
CA GLU A 49 7.40 47.81 -24.01
C GLU A 49 7.84 46.68 -23.06
N LEU A 50 9.07 46.76 -22.52
CA LEU A 50 9.57 45.82 -21.51
C LEU A 50 8.76 45.89 -20.20
N GLY A 51 8.37 47.10 -19.77
CA GLY A 51 7.52 47.30 -18.61
C GLY A 51 6.17 46.60 -18.76
N HIS A 52 5.50 46.79 -19.90
CA HIS A 52 4.24 46.12 -20.21
C HIS A 52 4.37 44.60 -20.33
N ALA A 53 5.46 44.10 -20.93
CA ALA A 53 5.73 42.67 -21.01
C ALA A 53 5.90 42.05 -19.61
N ASN A 54 6.68 42.70 -18.73
CA ASN A 54 6.86 42.25 -17.35
C ASN A 54 5.55 42.27 -16.55
N GLU A 55 4.74 43.32 -16.73
CA GLU A 55 3.43 43.42 -16.08
C GLU A 55 2.49 42.30 -16.54
N ALA A 56 2.48 41.98 -17.84
CA ALA A 56 1.70 40.87 -18.39
C ALA A 56 2.12 39.51 -17.81
N ILE A 57 3.43 39.28 -17.67
CA ILE A 57 3.96 38.06 -17.04
C ILE A 57 3.55 38.00 -15.56
N ALA A 58 3.67 39.10 -14.82
CA ALA A 58 3.28 39.16 -13.42
C ALA A 58 1.79 38.87 -13.22
N LYS A 59 0.92 39.44 -14.07
CA LYS A 59 -0.52 39.14 -14.06
C LYS A 59 -0.81 37.67 -14.35
N ASN A 60 -0.13 37.07 -15.31
CA ASN A 60 -0.29 35.65 -15.63
C ASN A 60 0.13 34.77 -14.44
N ASN A 61 1.28 35.06 -13.82
CA ASN A 61 1.75 34.35 -12.63
C ASN A 61 0.74 34.43 -11.48
N LEU A 62 0.15 35.61 -11.23
CA LEU A 62 -0.88 35.77 -10.20
C LEU A 62 -2.15 34.95 -10.49
N VAL A 63 -2.59 34.90 -11.76
CA VAL A 63 -3.74 34.09 -12.16
C VAL A 63 -3.48 32.59 -11.94
N LEU A 64 -2.27 32.12 -12.25
CA LEU A 64 -1.91 30.71 -12.08
C LEU A 64 -1.66 30.32 -10.62
N GLN A 65 -1.31 31.27 -9.76
CA GLN A 65 -0.91 31.01 -8.38
C GLN A 65 -1.96 30.22 -7.61
N GLN A 66 -3.23 30.65 -7.64
CA GLN A 66 -4.29 29.99 -6.87
C GLN A 66 -4.50 28.55 -7.35
N ARG A 67 -4.59 28.34 -8.67
CA ARG A 67 -4.78 27.01 -9.26
C ARG A 67 -3.63 26.06 -8.90
N LEU A 68 -2.39 26.56 -8.84
CA LEU A 68 -1.24 25.76 -8.44
C LEU A 68 -1.29 25.36 -6.96
N TYR A 69 -1.77 26.25 -6.08
CA TYR A 69 -1.98 25.91 -4.67
C TYR A 69 -3.11 24.89 -4.49
N ASP A 70 -4.21 25.05 -5.21
CA ASP A 70 -5.33 24.12 -5.17
C ASP A 70 -4.88 22.73 -5.63
N LEU A 71 -4.20 22.65 -6.79
CA LEU A 71 -3.68 21.39 -7.33
C LEU A 71 -2.66 20.74 -6.39
N ARG A 72 -1.79 21.53 -5.74
CA ARG A 72 -0.83 21.00 -4.76
C ARG A 72 -1.55 20.42 -3.55
N THR A 73 -2.58 21.09 -3.06
CA THR A 73 -3.37 20.62 -1.91
C THR A 73 -4.11 19.34 -2.27
N GLU A 74 -4.81 19.31 -3.41
CA GLU A 74 -5.51 18.11 -3.89
C GLU A 74 -4.56 16.91 -4.05
N THR A 75 -3.39 17.14 -4.65
CA THR A 75 -2.38 16.08 -4.84
C THR A 75 -1.86 15.56 -3.50
N LYS A 76 -1.67 16.47 -2.53
CA LYS A 76 -1.24 16.10 -1.18
C LYS A 76 -2.30 15.26 -0.47
N ASP A 77 -3.55 15.70 -0.49
CA ASP A 77 -4.66 15.00 0.16
C ASP A 77 -4.86 13.61 -0.45
N ALA A 78 -4.85 13.50 -1.79
CA ALA A 78 -4.95 12.22 -2.49
C ALA A 78 -3.77 11.28 -2.15
N PHE A 79 -2.57 11.82 -1.98
CA PHE A 79 -1.40 11.03 -1.56
C PHE A 79 -1.52 10.54 -0.12
N GLU A 80 -1.97 11.39 0.81
CA GLU A 80 -2.21 11.03 2.20
C GLU A 80 -3.29 9.93 2.30
N ASP A 81 -4.38 10.06 1.55
CA ASP A 81 -5.44 9.04 1.47
C ASP A 81 -4.92 7.71 0.93
N ALA A 82 -4.13 7.73 -0.15
CA ALA A 82 -3.52 6.53 -0.69
C ALA A 82 -2.58 5.86 0.32
N LYS A 83 -1.82 6.64 1.09
CA LYS A 83 -0.94 6.11 2.15
C LYS A 83 -1.72 5.51 3.32
N ASN A 84 -2.84 6.12 3.69
CA ASN A 84 -3.74 5.59 4.72
C ASN A 84 -4.37 4.27 4.27
N LEU A 85 -4.80 4.18 3.00
CA LEU A 85 -5.32 2.94 2.42
C LEU A 85 -4.24 1.85 2.34
N GLU A 86 -3.00 2.20 1.99
CA GLU A 86 -1.87 1.26 1.98
C GLU A 86 -1.61 0.69 3.39
N ALA A 87 -1.65 1.53 4.43
CA ALA A 87 -1.50 1.10 5.81
C ALA A 87 -2.64 0.15 6.23
N ARG A 88 -3.89 0.53 5.96
CA ARG A 88 -5.07 -0.29 6.24
C ARG A 88 -5.04 -1.63 5.50
N TRP A 89 -4.57 -1.65 4.26
CA TRP A 89 -4.43 -2.89 3.49
C TRP A 89 -3.47 -3.86 4.15
N LYS A 90 -2.34 -3.39 4.71
CA LYS A 90 -1.39 -4.25 5.42
C LYS A 90 -2.01 -4.91 6.66
N GLU A 91 -2.86 -4.20 7.37
CA GLU A 91 -3.62 -4.75 8.51
C GLU A 91 -4.62 -5.81 8.05
N LEU A 92 -5.42 -5.51 7.02
CA LEU A 92 -6.39 -6.45 6.46
C LEU A 92 -5.74 -7.72 5.88
N ASP A 93 -4.62 -7.59 5.16
CA ASP A 93 -3.87 -8.74 4.64
C ASP A 93 -3.34 -9.62 5.78
N LYS A 94 -2.90 -9.01 6.90
CA LYS A 94 -2.49 -9.76 8.09
C LYS A 94 -3.68 -10.49 8.73
N GLU A 95 -4.80 -9.80 8.95
CA GLU A 95 -6.03 -10.41 9.49
C GLU A 95 -6.51 -11.56 8.60
N GLN A 96 -6.52 -11.35 7.28
CA GLN A 96 -6.85 -12.38 6.31
C GLN A 96 -5.92 -13.59 6.46
N LYS A 97 -4.60 -13.39 6.47
CA LYS A 97 -3.63 -14.48 6.64
C LYS A 97 -3.85 -15.25 7.94
N GLU A 98 -4.14 -14.56 9.05
CA GLU A 98 -4.42 -15.20 10.34
C GLU A 98 -5.69 -16.07 10.30
N VAL A 99 -6.76 -15.57 9.69
CA VAL A 99 -8.00 -16.34 9.51
C VAL A 99 -7.77 -17.55 8.61
N TYR A 100 -7.12 -17.34 7.45
CA TYR A 100 -6.88 -18.38 6.46
C TYR A 100 -5.85 -19.42 6.93
N GLN A 101 -4.95 -19.08 7.86
CA GLN A 101 -3.92 -20.00 8.37
C GLN A 101 -4.50 -21.35 8.79
N ARG A 102 -5.66 -21.34 9.46
CA ARG A 102 -6.35 -22.54 9.98
C ARG A 102 -6.99 -23.40 8.90
N PHE A 103 -7.16 -22.83 7.72
CA PHE A 103 -7.73 -23.50 6.55
C PHE A 103 -6.67 -23.79 5.49
N THR A 104 -5.40 -23.46 5.75
CA THR A 104 -4.32 -23.84 4.86
C THR A 104 -4.25 -25.36 4.74
N PRO A 105 -3.96 -25.88 3.52
CA PRO A 105 -3.77 -27.31 3.28
C PRO A 105 -2.88 -27.99 4.34
N GLN A 106 -1.78 -27.34 4.73
CA GLN A 106 -0.84 -27.92 5.69
C GLN A 106 -1.35 -27.90 7.13
N PHE A 107 -2.07 -26.86 7.55
CA PHE A 107 -2.70 -26.87 8.87
C PHE A 107 -3.78 -27.94 8.97
N LEU A 108 -4.60 -28.10 7.92
CA LEU A 108 -5.62 -29.15 7.86
C LEU A 108 -5.00 -30.56 7.87
N LEU A 109 -3.89 -30.77 7.17
CA LEU A 109 -3.13 -32.03 7.23
C LEU A 109 -2.57 -32.29 8.63
N MET A 110 -1.95 -31.29 9.25
CA MET A 110 -1.44 -31.40 10.62
C MET A 110 -2.57 -31.76 11.58
N ARG A 111 -3.73 -31.09 11.48
CA ARG A 111 -4.93 -31.42 12.27
C ARG A 111 -5.44 -32.84 12.01
N LEU A 112 -5.43 -33.29 10.75
CA LEU A 112 -5.78 -34.66 10.40
C LEU A 112 -4.85 -35.66 11.09
N ARG A 113 -3.52 -35.45 11.01
CA ARG A 113 -2.52 -36.31 11.66
C ARG A 113 -2.74 -36.38 13.17
N HIS A 114 -2.91 -35.25 13.85
CA HIS A 114 -3.21 -35.23 15.28
C HIS A 114 -4.50 -35.99 15.61
N SER A 115 -5.56 -35.81 14.82
CA SER A 115 -6.81 -36.54 15.02
C SER A 115 -6.68 -38.04 14.75
N THR A 116 -5.74 -38.46 13.89
CA THR A 116 -5.44 -39.88 13.65
C THR A 116 -4.72 -40.48 14.85
N THR A 117 -3.68 -39.82 15.37
CA THR A 117 -2.97 -40.26 16.58
C THR A 117 -3.90 -40.33 17.79
N ALA A 118 -4.69 -39.29 18.05
CA ALA A 118 -5.65 -39.29 19.15
C ALA A 118 -6.70 -40.41 19.04
N GLN A 119 -7.05 -40.82 17.82
CA GLN A 119 -7.96 -41.95 17.59
C GLN A 119 -7.29 -43.29 17.88
N ASP A 120 -6.01 -43.41 17.58
CA ASP A 120 -5.18 -44.58 17.89
C ASP A 120 -5.07 -44.74 19.41
N ASP A 121 -4.64 -43.68 20.09
CA ASP A 121 -4.52 -43.60 21.55
C ASP A 121 -5.85 -43.93 22.25
N ALA A 122 -6.98 -43.40 21.75
CA ALA A 122 -8.30 -43.71 22.28
C ALA A 122 -8.68 -45.18 22.11
N SER A 123 -8.31 -45.79 20.97
CA SER A 123 -8.54 -47.22 20.74
C SER A 123 -7.68 -48.11 21.64
N GLU A 124 -6.43 -47.71 21.90
CA GLU A 124 -5.54 -48.41 22.83
C GLU A 124 -5.99 -48.25 24.29
N ALA A 125 -6.46 -47.08 24.68
CA ALA A 125 -7.02 -46.82 26.01
C ALA A 125 -8.27 -47.67 26.26
N LEU A 126 -9.15 -47.79 25.27
CA LEU A 126 -10.34 -48.65 25.35
C LEU A 126 -9.95 -50.12 25.54
N VAL A 127 -8.97 -50.62 24.77
CA VAL A 127 -8.43 -51.98 24.95
C VAL A 127 -7.83 -52.17 26.34
N SER A 128 -7.03 -51.23 26.81
CA SER A 128 -6.38 -51.28 28.12
C SER A 128 -7.41 -51.33 29.25
N SER A 129 -8.46 -50.51 29.17
CA SER A 129 -9.55 -50.49 30.15
C SER A 129 -10.33 -51.80 30.19
N PHE A 130 -10.60 -52.40 29.02
CA PHE A 130 -11.28 -53.69 28.91
C PHE A 130 -10.44 -54.83 29.50
N ILE A 131 -9.13 -54.86 29.23
CA ILE A 131 -8.21 -55.84 29.83
C ILE A 131 -8.17 -55.68 31.36
N GLN A 132 -8.14 -54.46 31.87
CA GLN A 132 -8.15 -54.20 33.31
C GLN A 132 -9.46 -54.64 33.99
N GLN A 133 -10.61 -54.41 33.34
CA GLN A 133 -11.93 -54.82 33.84
C GLN A 133 -12.09 -56.35 33.83
N THR A 134 -11.65 -57.02 32.76
CA THR A 134 -11.68 -58.48 32.70
C THR A 134 -10.74 -59.11 33.75
N SER A 135 -9.54 -58.58 33.94
CA SER A 135 -8.56 -59.09 34.93
C SER A 135 -9.02 -58.92 36.39
N SER A 136 -9.72 -57.83 36.70
CA SER A 136 -10.28 -57.61 38.04
C SER A 136 -11.49 -58.51 38.32
N SER A 137 -12.35 -58.73 37.32
CA SER A 137 -13.51 -59.62 37.45
C SER A 137 -13.16 -61.11 37.63
N SER A 138 -11.99 -61.55 37.18
CA SER A 138 -11.51 -62.93 37.33
C SER A 138 -10.98 -63.28 38.74
N THR A 139 -10.77 -62.30 39.63
CA THR A 139 -10.20 -62.55 40.96
C THR A 139 -11.28 -62.79 42.04
N GLU A 140 -12.54 -62.41 41.79
CA GLU A 140 -13.63 -62.50 42.79
C GLU A 140 -14.66 -63.63 42.55
N ASN A 141 -14.56 -64.42 41.47
CA ASN A 141 -15.53 -65.49 41.19
C ASN A 141 -14.87 -66.81 40.74
N VAL A 142 -14.39 -67.59 41.70
CA VAL A 142 -13.97 -68.99 41.49
C VAL A 142 -15.19 -69.95 41.43
N GLU A 143 -16.42 -69.48 41.69
CA GLU A 143 -17.60 -70.34 41.74
C GLU A 143 -18.75 -69.88 40.83
N SER A 144 -18.53 -69.79 39.51
CA SER A 144 -19.64 -70.07 38.57
C SER A 144 -19.17 -70.29 37.14
N ARG A 145 -19.12 -71.57 36.73
CA ARG A 145 -18.94 -72.02 35.33
C ARG A 145 -20.25 -71.90 34.51
N THR A 146 -21.00 -70.83 34.67
CA THR A 146 -22.14 -70.54 33.78
C THR A 146 -21.93 -69.18 33.13
N GLY A 147 -21.81 -69.16 31.80
CA GLY A 147 -21.64 -67.94 31.01
C GLY A 147 -22.78 -66.97 31.29
N THR A 148 -22.49 -65.95 32.09
CA THR A 148 -23.47 -64.92 32.42
C THR A 148 -23.69 -64.04 31.19
N PRO A 149 -24.95 -63.82 30.75
CA PRO A 149 -25.25 -63.02 29.56
C PRO A 149 -24.78 -61.56 29.66
N LYS A 150 -24.41 -61.10 30.85
CA LYS A 150 -23.85 -59.76 31.10
C LYS A 150 -22.41 -59.63 30.58
N ALA A 151 -21.55 -60.63 30.81
CA ALA A 151 -20.18 -60.63 30.30
C ALA A 151 -20.11 -60.73 28.77
N SER A 152 -21.03 -61.50 28.16
CA SER A 152 -21.15 -61.56 26.70
C SER A 152 -21.63 -60.23 26.09
N ARG A 153 -22.57 -59.54 26.74
CA ARG A 153 -23.02 -58.21 26.29
C ARG A 153 -21.93 -57.14 26.42
N GLU A 154 -21.20 -57.12 27.52
CA GLU A 154 -20.06 -56.21 27.71
C GLU A 154 -18.95 -56.44 26.68
N LEU A 155 -18.70 -57.70 26.31
CA LEU A 155 -17.78 -58.05 25.23
C LEU A 155 -18.29 -57.58 23.85
N ASP A 156 -19.57 -57.79 23.54
CA ASP A 156 -20.17 -57.38 22.27
C ASP A 156 -20.18 -55.84 22.12
N ASP A 157 -20.47 -55.12 23.20
CA ASP A 157 -20.44 -53.65 23.26
C ASP A 157 -19.00 -53.13 23.07
N PHE A 158 -18.02 -53.73 23.74
CA PHE A 158 -16.60 -53.43 23.52
C PHE A 158 -16.17 -53.65 22.06
N ILE A 159 -16.52 -54.81 21.48
CA ILE A 159 -16.17 -55.13 20.09
C ILE A 159 -16.78 -54.11 19.13
N LYS A 160 -18.02 -53.69 19.39
CA LYS A 160 -18.72 -52.68 18.59
C LYS A 160 -18.00 -51.33 18.67
N GLU A 161 -17.73 -50.85 19.88
CA GLU A 161 -17.08 -49.55 20.12
C GLU A 161 -15.64 -49.54 19.55
N TYR A 162 -14.85 -50.59 19.80
CA TYR A 162 -13.50 -50.72 19.25
C TYR A 162 -13.50 -50.72 17.72
N LYS A 163 -14.43 -51.44 17.08
CA LYS A 163 -14.58 -51.45 15.61
C LYS A 163 -14.94 -50.08 15.07
N GLU A 164 -15.80 -49.33 15.76
CA GLU A 164 -16.14 -47.96 15.39
C GLU A 164 -14.93 -47.04 15.46
N LEU A 165 -14.15 -47.11 16.55
CA LEU A 165 -12.92 -46.32 16.71
C LEU A 165 -11.88 -46.64 15.62
N ARG A 166 -11.60 -47.92 15.36
CA ARG A 166 -10.64 -48.35 14.32
C ARG A 166 -11.12 -48.01 12.91
N ARG A 167 -12.43 -48.06 12.65
CA ARG A 167 -12.99 -47.63 11.36
C ARG A 167 -12.69 -46.15 11.10
N VAL A 168 -12.86 -45.30 12.11
CA VAL A 168 -12.55 -43.85 11.99
C VAL A 168 -11.04 -43.65 11.80
N TYR A 169 -10.21 -44.34 12.56
CA TYR A 169 -8.75 -44.31 12.42
C TYR A 169 -8.31 -44.66 10.99
N HIS A 170 -8.74 -45.81 10.46
CA HIS A 170 -8.32 -46.25 9.12
C HIS A 170 -8.84 -45.31 8.03
N LYS A 171 -10.04 -44.75 8.16
CA LYS A 171 -10.51 -43.71 7.24
C LYS A 171 -9.58 -42.51 7.24
N ARG A 172 -9.20 -41.99 8.42
CA ARG A 172 -8.29 -40.84 8.54
C ARG A 172 -6.88 -41.15 8.03
N ALA A 173 -6.37 -42.35 8.31
CA ALA A 173 -5.08 -42.83 7.83
C ALA A 173 -5.04 -42.90 6.30
N LEU A 174 -6.05 -43.50 5.67
CA LEU A 174 -6.18 -43.56 4.21
C LEU A 174 -6.22 -42.16 3.58
N TRP A 175 -6.92 -41.21 4.19
CA TRP A 175 -6.92 -39.82 3.72
C TRP A 175 -5.54 -39.16 3.87
N GLY A 176 -4.81 -39.45 4.94
CA GLY A 176 -3.43 -39.00 5.13
C GLY A 176 -2.46 -39.58 4.10
N GLU A 177 -2.63 -40.85 3.71
CA GLU A 177 -1.83 -41.49 2.66
C GLU A 177 -2.14 -40.92 1.27
N LYS A 178 -3.42 -40.75 0.93
CA LYS A 178 -3.84 -40.09 -0.32
C LYS A 178 -3.23 -38.70 -0.45
N TRP A 179 -3.17 -37.96 0.65
CA TRP A 179 -2.49 -36.68 0.70
C TRP A 179 -1.00 -36.80 0.40
N ALA A 180 -0.30 -37.69 1.10
CA ALA A 180 1.14 -37.90 0.93
C ALA A 180 1.50 -38.32 -0.51
N ASN A 181 0.59 -39.03 -1.16
CA ASN A 181 0.70 -39.46 -2.57
C ASN A 181 0.29 -38.37 -3.57
N GLY A 182 -0.04 -37.15 -3.13
CA GLY A 182 -0.46 -36.05 -4.01
C GLY A 182 -1.81 -36.27 -4.69
N GLN A 183 -2.63 -37.21 -4.20
CA GLN A 183 -3.95 -37.54 -4.78
C GLN A 183 -5.06 -36.61 -4.29
N VAL A 184 -4.74 -35.68 -3.38
CA VAL A 184 -5.66 -34.66 -2.87
C VAL A 184 -5.38 -33.36 -3.61
N MET A 185 -6.28 -33.01 -4.53
CA MET A 185 -6.25 -31.75 -5.25
C MET A 185 -7.10 -30.72 -4.49
N TRP A 186 -6.50 -29.58 -4.17
CA TRP A 186 -7.24 -28.41 -3.74
C TRP A 186 -7.67 -27.64 -4.99
N ARG A 187 -8.87 -27.07 -4.98
CA ARG A 187 -9.25 -26.12 -6.03
C ARG A 187 -8.52 -24.82 -5.76
N ASP A 188 -7.77 -24.38 -6.77
CA ASP A 188 -7.30 -23.00 -6.84
C ASP A 188 -8.50 -22.18 -7.33
N ASP A 189 -9.22 -21.53 -6.41
CA ASP A 189 -10.17 -20.48 -6.76
C ASP A 189 -9.41 -19.17 -7.04
#